data_AF-A0A329TJ57-F1
#
_entry.id   AF-A0A329TJ57-F1
#
_cell.length_a   1.000
_cell.length_b   1.000
_cell.length_c   1.000
_cell.angle_alpha   90.00
_cell.angle_beta   90.00
_cell.angle_gamma   90.00
#
_symmetry.space_group_name_H-M   'P 1'
#
loop_
_entity.id
_entity.type
_entity.pdbx_description
1 polymer ?
#
loop_
_entity_poly.entity_id
_entity_poly.type
_entity_poly.pdbx_seq_one_letter_code
_entity_poly.pdbx_strand_id
1 'polypeptide(L)'
;INASRLFSCLYGQPLAVGRVMTPVLAMTVVREAAIAAFVPEKFYTVDLELTSGCTASSRRIPEKAVAENLMEACRKEMVATIQRITRKEKSENPPPLYDLTTLQRDANRLLGYSAQQTLDYVQSLYEKKLTTYPRTDSCYITDDDEEMLEELTEELEGFLDIAPEDVDEAVPRIRRTVNREKVTDHHAILPTRSMLQADLDALPKGEQNVLKLIIARTLMAVSKPFRYLETLLTTECAGEEFTAKGKEVLEEGWKAVERKVLADILNRKQELTALPNAAENECGILNAELKEGQTSPPKHFTEDLLLHAMETASADSMPEGVERQGIGTPATRAATIEKLVQKGFLERKGTKKTKVLIPTDKGKSLITVIPEEIQSADMTADWEAKLLQIERGEMEPGEFMTEINTMITELVKNTEMKKEVGVLMKNKIIGVCPNCGKPVVEREKGWFCENRECRFVLWKDNAFFKRLGKRLDAHVADKLLRDGRVRLKDCKSSKGKTYNATVLLSTEADGRSKFSLEFEGGR
;
A
#
# COMPACT_ATOMS: atom_id res chain seq x y z
N ILE A 1 -10.37 23.74 1.18
CA ILE A 1 -10.03 24.88 0.28
C ILE A 1 -9.26 25.96 1.03
N ASN A 2 -9.78 26.46 2.16
CA ASN A 2 -9.14 27.54 2.94
C ASN A 2 -7.71 27.21 3.36
N ALA A 3 -7.46 26.02 3.94
CA ALA A 3 -6.10 25.59 4.27
C ALA A 3 -5.17 25.60 3.04
N SER A 4 -5.58 25.00 1.93
CA SER A 4 -4.78 25.03 0.69
C SER A 4 -4.44 26.46 0.25
N ARG A 5 -5.40 27.41 0.32
CA ARG A 5 -5.17 28.82 -0.02
C ARG A 5 -4.19 29.48 0.95
N LEU A 6 -4.43 29.33 2.26
CA LEU A 6 -3.58 29.88 3.31
C LEU A 6 -2.12 29.46 3.12
N PHE A 7 -1.86 28.14 3.08
CA PHE A 7 -0.49 27.64 2.93
C PHE A 7 0.10 27.96 1.56
N SER A 8 -0.70 27.98 0.48
CA SER A 8 -0.18 28.39 -0.83
C SER A 8 0.24 29.87 -0.86
N CYS A 9 -0.50 30.74 -0.18
CA CYS A 9 -0.17 32.16 -0.07
C CYS A 9 1.07 32.39 0.79
N LEU A 10 1.16 31.73 1.95
CA LEU A 10 2.29 31.84 2.87
C LEU A 10 3.61 31.39 2.22
N TYR A 11 3.59 30.30 1.44
CA TYR A 11 4.79 29.70 0.86
C TYR A 11 4.99 30.00 -0.64
N GLY A 12 4.13 30.82 -1.25
CA GLY A 12 4.29 31.31 -2.62
C GLY A 12 4.17 30.26 -3.72
N GLN A 13 3.63 29.07 -3.44
CA GLN A 13 3.44 27.98 -4.39
C GLN A 13 2.18 27.15 -4.11
N PRO A 14 1.62 26.42 -5.10
CA PRO A 14 0.43 25.60 -4.87
C PRO A 14 0.69 24.44 -3.90
N LEU A 15 0.08 24.52 -2.72
CA LEU A 15 0.05 23.48 -1.69
C LEU A 15 -1.39 22.99 -1.52
N ALA A 16 -1.59 21.70 -1.72
CA ALA A 16 -2.91 21.09 -1.56
C ALA A 16 -3.01 20.46 -0.17
N VAL A 17 -3.97 20.93 0.61
CA VAL A 17 -4.28 20.47 1.96
C VAL A 17 -5.71 19.96 1.97
N GLY A 18 -5.95 18.83 2.61
CA GLY A 18 -7.29 18.25 2.76
C GLY A 18 -7.39 17.37 4.00
N ARG A 19 -8.59 17.30 4.57
CA ARG A 19 -8.91 16.55 5.80
C ARG A 19 -8.39 15.12 5.76
N VAL A 20 -8.64 14.38 4.69
CA VAL A 20 -8.20 12.98 4.54
C VAL A 20 -6.80 12.87 3.93
N MET A 21 -6.51 13.68 2.91
CA MET A 21 -5.26 13.59 2.15
C MET A 21 -4.02 13.95 2.99
N THR A 22 -4.14 14.90 3.91
CA THR A 22 -2.99 15.40 4.70
C THR A 22 -2.56 14.41 5.78
N PRO A 23 -3.47 13.83 6.58
CA PRO A 23 -3.11 12.76 7.51
C PRO A 23 -2.51 11.54 6.82
N VAL A 24 -3.06 11.12 5.68
CA VAL A 24 -2.50 10.00 4.90
C VAL A 24 -1.05 10.27 4.48
N LEU A 25 -0.76 11.49 4.01
CA LEU A 25 0.61 11.90 3.72
C LEU A 25 1.47 11.96 4.99
N ALA A 26 0.95 12.48 6.10
CA ALA A 26 1.66 12.55 7.37
C ALA A 26 2.08 11.16 7.86
N MET A 27 1.20 10.17 7.79
CA MET A 27 1.51 8.78 8.13
C MET A 27 2.71 8.26 7.34
N THR A 28 2.77 8.53 6.03
CA THR A 28 3.92 8.12 5.20
C THR A 28 5.21 8.85 5.57
N VAL A 29 5.14 10.15 5.90
CA VAL A 29 6.31 10.94 6.32
C VAL A 29 6.84 10.46 7.67
N VAL A 30 5.95 10.21 8.63
CA VAL A 30 6.31 9.67 9.96
C VAL A 30 6.94 8.28 9.82
N ARG A 31 6.38 7.42 8.95
CA ARG A 31 6.97 6.09 8.67
C ARG A 31 8.40 6.21 8.13
N GLU A 32 8.64 7.08 7.15
CA GLU A 32 9.99 7.27 6.63
C GLU A 32 10.94 7.92 7.63
N ALA A 33 10.47 8.83 8.48
CA ALA A 33 11.27 9.40 9.56
C ALA A 33 11.69 8.32 10.56
N ALA A 34 10.76 7.41 10.93
CA ALA A 34 11.07 6.28 11.80
C ALA A 34 12.08 5.31 11.17
N ILE A 35 11.98 5.06 9.85
CA ILE A 35 12.95 4.22 9.11
C ILE A 35 14.32 4.90 9.07
N ALA A 36 14.38 6.20 8.79
CA ALA A 36 15.63 6.95 8.70
C ALA A 36 16.33 7.12 10.06
N ALA A 37 15.56 7.23 11.15
CA ALA A 37 16.08 7.34 12.51
C ALA A 37 16.43 5.98 13.15
N PHE A 38 16.04 4.86 12.51
CA PHE A 38 16.25 3.53 13.06
C PHE A 38 17.74 3.17 13.07
N VAL A 39 18.25 2.79 14.24
CA VAL A 39 19.60 2.25 14.42
C VAL A 39 19.50 0.74 14.61
N PRO A 40 19.98 -0.06 13.66
CA PRO A 40 19.93 -1.52 13.78
C PRO A 40 20.77 -2.07 14.94
N GLU A 41 20.10 -2.77 15.86
CA GLU A 41 20.72 -3.38 17.04
C GLU A 41 21.02 -4.86 16.76
N LYS A 42 22.25 -5.28 17.06
CA LYS A 42 22.63 -6.69 16.97
C LYS A 42 22.00 -7.48 18.11
N PHE A 43 21.63 -8.71 17.82
CA PHE A 43 21.27 -9.70 18.81
C PHE A 43 21.83 -11.05 18.40
N TYR A 44 21.94 -11.94 19.37
CA TYR A 44 22.50 -13.27 19.19
C TYR A 44 21.49 -14.31 19.66
N THR A 45 21.46 -15.46 19.00
CA THR A 45 20.76 -16.65 19.50
C THR A 45 21.72 -17.82 19.46
N VAL A 46 21.56 -18.77 20.36
CA VAL A 46 22.24 -20.05 20.30
C VAL A 46 21.24 -21.09 19.83
N ASP A 47 21.58 -21.79 18.75
CA ASP A 47 20.78 -22.87 18.20
C ASP A 47 21.41 -24.21 18.60
N LEU A 48 20.62 -25.09 19.18
CA LEU A 48 21.01 -26.45 19.54
C LEU A 48 20.40 -27.43 18.55
N GLU A 49 21.27 -28.14 17.82
CA GLU A 49 20.88 -29.30 17.03
C GLU A 49 20.83 -30.52 17.96
N LEU A 50 19.62 -31.05 18.17
CA LEU A 50 19.39 -32.15 19.09
C LEU A 50 19.34 -33.50 18.35
N THR A 51 19.79 -34.57 19.01
CA THR A 51 19.70 -35.95 18.48
C THR A 51 18.26 -36.41 18.20
N SER A 52 17.26 -35.72 18.78
CA SER A 52 15.84 -35.91 18.47
C SER A 52 15.47 -35.48 17.03
N GLY A 53 16.37 -34.79 16.33
CA GLY A 53 16.18 -34.33 14.94
C GLY A 53 15.56 -32.93 14.82
N CYS A 54 15.50 -32.16 15.91
CA CYS A 54 15.04 -30.77 15.89
C CYS A 54 16.16 -29.78 16.24
N THR A 55 16.00 -28.54 15.79
CA THR A 55 16.82 -27.41 16.22
C THR A 55 16.02 -26.53 17.17
N ALA A 56 16.52 -26.34 18.39
CA ALA A 56 15.91 -25.46 19.39
C ALA A 56 16.76 -24.19 19.55
N SER A 57 16.12 -23.03 19.57
CA SER A 57 16.80 -21.73 19.66
C SER A 57 16.60 -21.09 21.02
N SER A 58 17.64 -20.45 21.54
CA SER A 58 17.53 -19.60 22.73
C SER A 58 16.68 -18.36 22.47
N ARG A 59 16.34 -17.64 23.53
CA ARG A 59 15.91 -16.24 23.42
C ARG A 59 16.98 -15.38 22.73
N ARG A 60 16.59 -14.18 22.28
CA ARG A 60 17.53 -13.17 21.79
C ARG A 60 18.38 -12.64 22.95
N ILE A 61 19.69 -12.64 22.76
CA ILE A 61 20.71 -12.18 23.70
C ILE A 61 21.40 -10.95 23.09
N PRO A 62 21.37 -9.77 23.74
CA PRO A 62 22.00 -8.56 23.18
C PRO A 62 23.53 -8.64 23.13
N GLU A 63 24.14 -9.23 24.15
CA GLU A 63 25.60 -9.26 24.32
C GLU A 63 26.24 -10.51 23.72
N LYS A 64 27.17 -10.32 22.78
CA LYS A 64 27.86 -11.41 22.10
C LYS A 64 28.58 -12.35 23.06
N ALA A 65 29.32 -11.79 24.03
CA ALA A 65 30.10 -12.58 24.99
C ALA A 65 29.21 -13.49 25.85
N VAL A 66 28.00 -13.03 26.22
CA VAL A 66 27.03 -13.85 26.95
C VAL A 66 26.55 -15.02 26.11
N ALA A 67 26.25 -14.78 24.82
CA ALA A 67 25.83 -15.84 23.90
C ALA A 67 26.96 -16.83 23.56
N GLU A 68 28.21 -16.36 23.44
CA GLU A 68 29.39 -17.21 23.27
C GLU A 68 29.62 -18.11 24.49
N ASN A 69 29.54 -17.54 25.70
CA ASN A 69 29.64 -18.30 26.94
C ASN A 69 28.55 -19.36 27.06
N LEU A 70 27.31 -19.03 26.69
CA LEU A 70 26.20 -20.00 26.65
C LEU A 70 26.48 -21.11 25.64
N MET A 71 26.88 -20.78 24.42
CA MET A 71 27.22 -21.77 23.39
C MET A 71 28.35 -22.71 23.87
N GLU A 72 29.41 -22.18 24.48
CA GLU A 72 30.49 -23.00 25.04
C GLU A 72 30.02 -23.88 26.20
N ALA A 73 29.13 -23.37 27.06
CA ALA A 73 28.54 -24.16 28.13
C ALA A 73 27.70 -25.32 27.56
N CYS A 74 26.84 -25.07 26.57
CA CYS A 74 26.06 -26.12 25.91
C CYS A 74 26.95 -27.17 25.23
N ARG A 75 28.06 -26.76 24.61
CA ARG A 75 29.05 -27.69 24.02
C ARG A 75 29.82 -28.51 25.07
N LYS A 76 29.95 -28.01 26.30
CA LYS A 76 30.57 -28.76 27.41
C LYS A 76 29.59 -29.76 28.01
N GLU A 77 28.33 -29.36 28.19
CA GLU A 77 27.28 -30.24 28.71
C GLU A 77 26.99 -31.40 27.75
N MET A 78 26.97 -31.14 26.43
CA MET A 78 26.65 -32.12 25.36
C MET A 78 25.28 -32.80 25.47
N VAL A 79 24.53 -32.51 26.53
CA VAL A 79 23.21 -33.04 26.84
C VAL A 79 22.30 -31.86 27.16
N ALA A 80 21.08 -31.93 26.66
CA ALA A 80 20.01 -31.03 27.00
C ALA A 80 18.81 -31.84 27.51
N THR A 81 17.99 -31.25 28.38
CA THR A 81 16.78 -31.91 28.90
C THR A 81 15.57 -31.34 28.20
N ILE A 82 14.81 -32.17 27.49
CA ILE A 82 13.50 -31.78 26.97
C ILE A 82 12.54 -31.73 28.16
N GLN A 83 12.27 -30.52 28.65
CA GLN A 83 11.46 -30.32 29.85
C GLN A 83 9.96 -30.45 29.57
N ARG A 84 9.52 -30.01 28.39
CA ARG A 84 8.10 -29.97 28.06
C ARG A 84 7.84 -30.05 26.57
N ILE A 85 6.88 -30.87 26.18
CA ILE A 85 6.35 -30.92 24.81
C ILE A 85 4.86 -30.57 24.86
N THR A 86 4.51 -29.39 24.35
CA THR A 86 3.12 -28.95 24.26
C THR A 86 2.61 -29.13 22.84
N ARG A 87 1.57 -29.96 22.68
CA ARG A 87 0.83 -30.14 21.43
C ARG A 87 -0.54 -29.50 21.55
N LYS A 88 -0.86 -28.57 20.65
CA LYS A 88 -2.17 -27.91 20.60
C LYS A 88 -2.69 -27.93 19.18
N GLU A 89 -3.87 -28.51 19.01
CA GLU A 89 -4.62 -28.30 17.79
C GLU A 89 -5.03 -26.83 17.69
N LYS A 90 -4.75 -26.24 16.54
CA LYS A 90 -5.13 -24.87 16.19
C LYS A 90 -5.97 -24.88 14.93
N SER A 91 -6.86 -23.90 14.86
CA SER A 91 -7.77 -23.71 13.74
C SER A 91 -7.65 -22.27 13.24
N GLU A 92 -7.41 -22.11 11.94
CA GLU A 92 -7.46 -20.84 11.22
C GLU A 92 -8.74 -20.81 10.39
N ASN A 93 -9.71 -20.06 10.89
CA ASN A 93 -10.96 -19.80 10.21
C ASN A 93 -10.77 -19.21 8.80
N PRO A 94 -11.64 -19.54 7.82
CA PRO A 94 -11.70 -18.84 6.55
C PRO A 94 -11.71 -17.33 6.69
N PRO A 95 -11.03 -16.62 5.77
CA PRO A 95 -11.20 -15.19 5.66
C PRO A 95 -12.64 -14.85 5.24
N PRO A 96 -13.18 -13.70 5.66
CA PRO A 96 -14.51 -13.29 5.26
C PRO A 96 -14.54 -12.91 3.76
N LEU A 97 -15.74 -12.70 3.22
CA LEU A 97 -15.91 -12.22 1.83
C LEU A 97 -15.22 -10.87 1.63
N TYR A 98 -14.97 -10.48 0.38
CA TYR A 98 -14.31 -9.21 0.12
C TYR A 98 -15.24 -8.03 0.33
N ASP A 99 -14.76 -7.06 1.11
CA ASP A 99 -15.04 -5.65 0.88
C ASP A 99 -14.05 -5.08 -0.17
N LEU A 100 -14.22 -3.81 -0.52
CA LEU A 100 -13.33 -3.14 -1.46
C LEU A 100 -11.88 -3.03 -0.93
N THR A 101 -11.70 -2.73 0.35
CA THR A 101 -10.37 -2.47 0.92
C THR A 101 -9.55 -3.75 0.95
N THR A 102 -10.13 -4.86 1.39
CA THR A 102 -9.46 -6.16 1.42
C THR A 102 -9.11 -6.64 0.02
N LEU A 103 -10.01 -6.47 -0.96
CA LEU A 103 -9.72 -6.79 -2.36
C LEU A 103 -8.53 -5.97 -2.90
N GLN A 104 -8.49 -4.66 -2.62
CA GLN A 104 -7.39 -3.78 -3.03
C GLN A 104 -6.06 -4.19 -2.39
N ARG A 105 -6.07 -4.56 -1.11
CA ARG A 105 -4.89 -5.04 -0.38
C ARG A 105 -4.35 -6.33 -0.95
N ASP A 106 -5.20 -7.30 -1.25
CA ASP A 106 -4.78 -8.57 -1.83
C ASP A 106 -4.33 -8.43 -3.28
N ALA A 107 -5.01 -7.63 -4.09
CA ALA A 107 -4.55 -7.31 -5.44
C ALA A 107 -3.18 -6.60 -5.43
N ASN A 108 -2.92 -5.72 -4.44
CA ASN A 108 -1.60 -5.11 -4.29
C ASN A 108 -0.54 -6.15 -3.91
N ARG A 109 -0.80 -6.97 -2.89
CA ARG A 109 0.13 -7.96 -2.35
C ARG A 109 0.47 -9.07 -3.35
N LEU A 110 -0.52 -9.58 -4.07
CA LEU A 110 -0.41 -10.74 -4.95
C LEU A 110 -0.06 -10.37 -6.40
N LEU A 111 -0.58 -9.23 -6.89
CA LEU A 111 -0.51 -8.86 -8.30
C LEU A 111 0.27 -7.54 -8.56
N GLY A 112 0.57 -6.76 -7.52
CA GLY A 112 1.25 -5.47 -7.63
C GLY A 112 0.37 -4.35 -8.21
N TYR A 113 -0.95 -4.53 -8.23
CA TYR A 113 -1.88 -3.48 -8.66
C TYR A 113 -1.98 -2.38 -7.61
N SER A 114 -2.13 -1.13 -8.06
CA SER A 114 -2.54 -0.05 -7.15
C SER A 114 -4.00 -0.25 -6.73
N ALA A 115 -4.38 0.37 -5.61
CA ALA A 115 -5.75 0.46 -5.13
C ALA A 115 -6.67 1.02 -6.21
N GLN A 116 -6.24 2.07 -6.92
CA GLN A 116 -7.01 2.67 -8.00
C GLN A 116 -7.20 1.72 -9.19
N GLN A 117 -6.14 1.03 -9.63
CA GLN A 117 -6.28 0.03 -10.71
C GLN A 117 -7.25 -1.08 -10.33
N THR A 118 -7.18 -1.56 -9.09
CA THR A 118 -8.09 -2.60 -8.60
C THR A 118 -9.54 -2.09 -8.59
N LEU A 119 -9.77 -0.87 -8.11
CA LEU A 119 -11.08 -0.20 -8.17
C LEU A 119 -11.60 -0.08 -9.61
N ASP A 120 -10.75 0.34 -10.55
CA ASP A 120 -11.13 0.48 -11.96
C ASP A 120 -11.50 -0.87 -12.58
N TYR A 121 -10.74 -1.93 -12.28
CA TYR A 121 -11.02 -3.28 -12.78
C TYR A 121 -12.32 -3.85 -12.22
N VAL A 122 -12.53 -3.78 -10.90
CA VAL A 122 -13.76 -4.31 -10.28
C VAL A 122 -15.00 -3.47 -10.66
N GLN A 123 -14.85 -2.15 -10.86
CA GLN A 123 -15.90 -1.30 -11.40
C GLN A 123 -16.29 -1.74 -12.81
N SER A 124 -15.32 -2.05 -13.67
CA SER A 124 -15.60 -2.56 -15.02
C SER A 124 -16.28 -3.93 -15.00
N LEU A 125 -15.86 -4.84 -14.10
CA LEU A 125 -16.51 -6.14 -13.91
C LEU A 125 -17.97 -5.98 -13.47
N TYR A 126 -18.25 -5.06 -12.55
CA TYR A 126 -19.61 -4.73 -12.11
C TYR A 126 -20.47 -4.17 -13.26
N GLU A 127 -19.94 -3.26 -14.07
CA GLU A 127 -20.64 -2.71 -15.24
C GLU A 127 -20.95 -3.76 -16.31
N LYS A 128 -20.08 -4.78 -16.41
CA LYS A 128 -20.31 -6.00 -17.22
C LYS A 128 -21.23 -7.01 -16.54
N LYS A 129 -21.72 -6.70 -15.33
CA LYS A 129 -22.57 -7.55 -14.48
C LYS A 129 -21.90 -8.87 -14.08
N LEU A 130 -20.58 -8.92 -13.97
CA LEU A 130 -19.83 -10.13 -13.59
C LEU A 130 -19.59 -10.23 -12.08
N THR A 131 -19.68 -9.10 -11.38
CA THR A 131 -19.59 -9.00 -9.93
C THR A 131 -20.70 -8.13 -9.38
N THR A 132 -20.95 -8.23 -8.08
CA THR A 132 -21.85 -7.34 -7.34
C THR A 132 -21.22 -5.97 -7.13
N TYR A 133 -21.97 -5.03 -6.54
CA TYR A 133 -21.53 -3.64 -6.41
C TYR A 133 -20.22 -3.53 -5.61
N PRO A 134 -19.16 -2.90 -6.15
CA PRO A 134 -17.82 -3.08 -5.58
C PRO A 134 -17.42 -2.03 -4.55
N ARG A 135 -18.22 -0.98 -4.32
CA ARG A 135 -17.88 0.08 -3.35
C ARG A 135 -18.60 -0.16 -2.03
N THR A 136 -18.28 -1.28 -1.43
CA THR A 136 -18.82 -1.78 -0.16
C THR A 136 -17.70 -1.91 0.88
N ASP A 137 -18.00 -1.64 2.15
CA ASP A 137 -17.21 -2.01 3.33
C ASP A 137 -17.67 -3.33 3.95
N SER A 138 -18.83 -3.85 3.55
CA SER A 138 -19.35 -5.10 4.11
C SER A 138 -18.56 -6.30 3.59
N CYS A 139 -18.20 -7.19 4.51
CA CYS A 139 -17.68 -8.52 4.22
C CYS A 139 -18.75 -9.62 4.41
N TYR A 140 -20.03 -9.23 4.48
CA TYR A 140 -21.16 -10.08 4.83
C TYR A 140 -22.28 -10.02 3.78
N ILE A 141 -23.18 -11.00 3.84
CA ILE A 141 -24.46 -11.04 3.13
C ILE A 141 -25.62 -11.10 4.12
N THR A 142 -26.84 -10.86 3.64
CA THR A 142 -28.05 -11.00 4.46
C THR A 142 -28.54 -12.45 4.48
N ASP A 143 -29.45 -12.77 5.40
CA ASP A 143 -30.08 -14.10 5.47
C ASP A 143 -30.86 -14.43 4.19
N ASP A 144 -31.37 -13.40 3.48
CA ASP A 144 -32.13 -13.57 2.23
C ASP A 144 -31.22 -14.01 1.06
N ASP A 145 -29.91 -13.82 1.18
CA ASP A 145 -28.91 -14.14 0.16
C ASP A 145 -28.19 -15.47 0.44
N GLU A 146 -28.49 -16.16 1.55
CA GLU A 146 -27.78 -17.38 1.96
C GLU A 146 -27.91 -18.49 0.91
N GLU A 147 -29.15 -18.83 0.51
CA GLU A 147 -29.44 -19.84 -0.52
C GLU A 147 -28.78 -19.49 -1.87
N MET A 148 -28.77 -18.21 -2.24
CA MET A 148 -28.11 -17.73 -3.45
C MET A 148 -26.60 -17.99 -3.42
N LEU A 149 -25.95 -17.80 -2.27
CA LEU A 149 -24.52 -18.06 -2.09
C LEU A 149 -24.21 -19.56 -2.05
N GLU A 150 -25.09 -20.40 -1.50
CA GLU A 150 -24.95 -21.86 -1.57
C GLU A 150 -24.93 -22.31 -3.03
N GLU A 151 -25.97 -21.96 -3.80
CA GLU A 151 -26.08 -22.33 -5.22
C GLU A 151 -24.91 -21.78 -6.05
N LEU A 152 -24.52 -20.52 -5.83
CA LEU A 152 -23.38 -19.91 -6.53
C LEU A 152 -22.07 -20.67 -6.23
N THR A 153 -21.88 -21.14 -5.00
CA THR A 153 -20.68 -21.88 -4.61
C THR A 153 -20.60 -23.21 -5.37
N GLU A 154 -21.69 -23.97 -5.43
CA GLU A 154 -21.75 -25.23 -6.16
C GLU A 154 -21.48 -25.03 -7.66
N GLU A 155 -22.08 -23.99 -8.26
CA GLU A 155 -21.86 -23.64 -9.66
C GLU A 155 -20.39 -23.23 -9.93
N LEU A 156 -19.75 -22.50 -9.00
CA LEU A 156 -18.35 -22.10 -9.10
C LEU A 156 -17.39 -23.28 -8.94
N GLU A 157 -17.68 -24.23 -8.06
CA GLU A 157 -16.91 -25.46 -7.91
C GLU A 157 -16.94 -26.28 -9.20
N GLY A 158 -18.12 -26.44 -9.81
CA GLY A 158 -18.28 -27.07 -11.11
C GLY A 158 -17.56 -26.32 -12.23
N PHE A 159 -17.64 -24.99 -12.26
CA PHE A 159 -16.99 -24.15 -13.28
C PHE A 159 -15.44 -24.22 -13.23
N LEU A 160 -14.86 -24.46 -12.06
CA LEU A 160 -13.41 -24.53 -11.85
C LEU A 160 -12.87 -25.96 -11.77
N ASP A 161 -13.68 -26.97 -12.10
CA ASP A 161 -13.34 -28.40 -11.96
C ASP A 161 -12.81 -28.73 -10.56
N ILE A 162 -13.44 -28.17 -9.51
CA ILE A 162 -13.15 -28.49 -8.11
C ILE A 162 -13.96 -29.74 -7.76
N ALA A 163 -13.29 -30.89 -7.65
CA ALA A 163 -13.93 -32.13 -7.24
C ALA A 163 -14.10 -32.15 -5.70
N PRO A 164 -15.06 -32.93 -5.16
CA PRO A 164 -15.19 -33.14 -3.71
C PRO A 164 -13.89 -33.65 -3.05
N GLU A 165 -13.05 -34.35 -3.83
CA GLU A 165 -11.72 -34.83 -3.41
C GLU A 165 -10.70 -33.69 -3.18
N ASP A 166 -10.95 -32.50 -3.73
CA ASP A 166 -10.14 -31.29 -3.55
C ASP A 166 -10.59 -30.42 -2.36
N VAL A 167 -11.76 -30.71 -1.77
CA VAL A 167 -12.41 -29.92 -0.71
C VAL A 167 -13.13 -30.85 0.28
N ASP A 168 -12.52 -31.09 1.45
CA ASP A 168 -13.07 -31.90 2.57
C ASP A 168 -14.60 -31.74 2.75
N GLU A 169 -15.41 -32.80 2.59
CA GLU A 169 -16.90 -32.85 2.51
C GLU A 169 -17.76 -31.98 3.47
N ALA A 170 -19.01 -31.72 3.06
CA ALA A 170 -19.99 -30.73 3.55
C ALA A 170 -20.32 -30.69 5.07
N VAL A 171 -20.35 -29.46 5.61
CA VAL A 171 -20.99 -29.01 6.88
C VAL A 171 -21.49 -27.59 6.56
N PRO A 172 -22.63 -27.05 7.02
CA PRO A 172 -23.17 -25.78 6.48
C PRO A 172 -22.21 -24.59 6.74
N ARG A 173 -21.48 -24.18 5.70
CA ARG A 173 -20.29 -23.32 5.78
C ARG A 173 -20.62 -21.82 5.65
N ILE A 174 -21.82 -21.49 5.18
CA ILE A 174 -22.24 -20.16 4.76
C ILE A 174 -22.59 -19.23 5.95
N ARG A 175 -23.04 -19.77 7.08
CA ARG A 175 -23.52 -18.92 8.19
C ARG A 175 -22.49 -17.96 8.77
N ARG A 176 -21.19 -18.17 8.54
CA ARG A 176 -20.13 -17.22 8.95
C ARG A 176 -20.07 -15.96 8.09
N THR A 177 -20.59 -16.02 6.88
CA THR A 177 -20.69 -14.89 5.95
C THR A 177 -22.06 -14.20 6.02
N VAL A 178 -23.03 -14.80 6.71
CA VAL A 178 -24.39 -14.26 6.90
C VAL A 178 -24.46 -13.45 8.19
N ASN A 179 -24.66 -12.14 8.08
CA ASN A 179 -24.91 -11.27 9.22
C ASN A 179 -25.57 -9.96 8.76
N ARG A 180 -26.90 -9.88 8.83
CA ARG A 180 -27.67 -8.69 8.44
C ARG A 180 -27.23 -7.41 9.17
N GLU A 181 -26.86 -7.50 10.44
CA GLU A 181 -26.43 -6.32 11.23
C GLU A 181 -25.08 -5.75 10.76
N LYS A 182 -24.30 -6.53 10.01
CA LYS A 182 -23.01 -6.13 9.43
C LYS A 182 -23.07 -5.90 7.92
N VAL A 183 -24.27 -5.84 7.36
CA VAL A 183 -24.52 -5.38 6.00
C VAL A 183 -24.92 -3.92 6.09
N THR A 184 -24.11 -3.05 5.50
CA THR A 184 -24.38 -1.61 5.37
C THR A 184 -25.34 -1.40 4.18
N ASP A 185 -25.15 -0.35 3.38
CA ASP A 185 -25.94 -0.13 2.15
C ASP A 185 -25.77 -1.26 1.11
N HIS A 186 -24.64 -1.96 1.17
CA HIS A 186 -24.28 -3.00 0.21
C HIS A 186 -23.67 -4.21 0.91
N HIS A 187 -24.00 -5.41 0.43
CA HIS A 187 -23.35 -6.64 0.88
C HIS A 187 -21.94 -6.77 0.27
N ALA A 188 -21.25 -7.88 0.57
CA ALA A 188 -19.90 -8.16 0.07
C ALA A 188 -19.79 -8.30 -1.46
N ILE A 189 -18.57 -8.14 -1.97
CA ILE A 189 -18.24 -8.33 -3.39
C ILE A 189 -18.23 -9.81 -3.72
N LEU A 190 -19.15 -10.23 -4.59
CA LEU A 190 -19.34 -11.60 -5.06
C LEU A 190 -19.34 -11.65 -6.60
N PRO A 191 -18.96 -12.78 -7.22
CA PRO A 191 -19.32 -13.06 -8.60
C PRO A 191 -20.84 -13.14 -8.75
N THR A 192 -21.34 -12.91 -9.96
CA THR A 192 -22.76 -13.13 -10.30
C THR A 192 -22.90 -14.38 -11.17
N ARG A 193 -24.10 -14.95 -11.28
CA ARG A 193 -24.33 -16.10 -12.19
C ARG A 193 -24.09 -15.78 -13.66
N SER A 194 -24.26 -14.52 -14.08
CA SER A 194 -23.91 -14.10 -15.45
C SER A 194 -22.42 -14.23 -15.75
N MET A 195 -21.56 -14.28 -14.73
CA MET A 195 -20.15 -14.57 -14.89
C MET A 195 -19.90 -15.98 -15.46
N LEU A 196 -20.67 -16.97 -15.02
CA LEU A 196 -20.53 -18.37 -15.46
C LEU A 196 -20.81 -18.56 -16.96
N GLN A 197 -21.57 -17.64 -17.56
CA GLN A 197 -21.93 -17.66 -18.98
C GLN A 197 -21.04 -16.74 -19.83
N ALA A 198 -20.13 -15.98 -19.21
CA ALA A 198 -19.30 -15.01 -19.88
C ALA A 198 -18.04 -15.65 -20.48
N ASP A 199 -17.58 -15.11 -21.60
CA ASP A 199 -16.24 -15.41 -22.13
C ASP A 199 -15.19 -14.69 -21.28
N LEU A 200 -14.68 -15.38 -20.25
CA LEU A 200 -13.69 -14.83 -19.33
C LEU A 200 -12.33 -14.58 -20.00
N ASP A 201 -12.02 -15.33 -21.07
CA ASP A 201 -10.76 -15.19 -21.81
C ASP A 201 -10.74 -13.88 -22.64
N ALA A 202 -11.91 -13.38 -23.05
CA ALA A 202 -12.06 -12.09 -23.71
C ALA A 202 -11.84 -10.88 -22.78
N LEU A 203 -11.84 -11.07 -21.45
CA LEU A 203 -11.63 -9.98 -20.51
C LEU A 203 -10.18 -9.48 -20.54
N PRO A 204 -9.92 -8.18 -20.36
CA PRO A 204 -8.57 -7.68 -20.12
C PRO A 204 -7.91 -8.36 -18.92
N LYS A 205 -6.59 -8.63 -19.01
CA LYS A 205 -5.89 -9.43 -17.99
C LYS A 205 -6.00 -8.90 -16.56
N GLY A 206 -6.10 -7.57 -16.39
CA GLY A 206 -6.32 -6.95 -15.08
C GLY A 206 -7.66 -7.35 -14.46
N GLU A 207 -8.71 -7.34 -15.26
CA GLU A 207 -10.05 -7.76 -14.85
C GLU A 207 -10.11 -9.25 -14.58
N GLN A 208 -9.52 -10.09 -15.44
CA GLN A 208 -9.43 -11.54 -15.21
C GLN A 208 -8.79 -11.85 -13.85
N ASN A 209 -7.67 -11.19 -13.54
CA ASN A 209 -6.95 -11.44 -12.29
C ASN A 209 -7.76 -10.99 -11.07
N VAL A 210 -8.43 -9.83 -11.12
CA VAL A 210 -9.28 -9.35 -10.03
C VAL A 210 -10.51 -10.25 -9.84
N LEU A 211 -11.16 -10.66 -10.93
CA LEU A 211 -12.29 -11.59 -10.88
C LEU A 211 -11.87 -12.93 -10.25
N LYS A 212 -10.70 -13.44 -10.63
CA LYS A 212 -10.14 -14.67 -10.06
C LYS A 212 -9.88 -14.59 -8.56
N LEU A 213 -9.42 -13.44 -8.06
CA LEU A 213 -9.32 -13.21 -6.61
C LEU A 213 -10.70 -13.27 -5.95
N ILE A 214 -11.71 -12.61 -6.53
CA ILE A 214 -13.07 -12.58 -6.00
C ILE A 214 -13.65 -14.00 -5.92
N ILE A 215 -13.55 -14.78 -7.00
CA ILE A 215 -14.00 -16.17 -7.04
C ILE A 215 -13.29 -17.01 -5.96
N ALA A 216 -11.96 -16.94 -5.88
CA ALA A 216 -11.20 -17.67 -4.87
C ALA A 216 -11.66 -17.31 -3.45
N ARG A 217 -11.90 -16.02 -3.19
CA ARG A 217 -12.35 -15.56 -1.87
C ARG A 217 -13.75 -16.04 -1.53
N THR A 218 -14.68 -16.03 -2.48
CA THR A 218 -16.04 -16.58 -2.30
C THR A 218 -15.97 -18.03 -1.85
N LEU A 219 -15.25 -18.88 -2.60
CA LEU A 219 -15.07 -20.29 -2.27
C LEU A 219 -14.34 -20.51 -0.93
N MET A 220 -13.30 -19.72 -0.66
CA MET A 220 -12.57 -19.77 0.61
C MET A 220 -13.47 -19.43 1.79
N ALA A 221 -14.28 -18.36 1.71
CA ALA A 221 -15.09 -17.86 2.83
C ALA A 221 -16.13 -18.88 3.32
N VAL A 222 -16.62 -19.69 2.38
CA VAL A 222 -17.54 -20.80 2.63
C VAL A 222 -16.81 -22.14 2.75
N SER A 223 -15.50 -22.19 2.98
CA SER A 223 -14.75 -23.43 3.19
C SER A 223 -14.58 -23.79 4.68
N LYS A 224 -14.01 -24.97 4.97
CA LYS A 224 -13.64 -25.35 6.34
C LYS A 224 -12.45 -24.56 6.86
N PRO A 225 -12.31 -24.41 8.19
CA PRO A 225 -11.08 -23.96 8.82
C PRO A 225 -9.87 -24.80 8.44
N PHE A 226 -8.72 -24.14 8.28
CA PHE A 226 -7.43 -24.82 8.18
C PHE A 226 -7.03 -25.28 9.59
N ARG A 227 -6.84 -26.59 9.80
CA ARG A 227 -6.46 -27.16 11.10
C ARG A 227 -5.04 -27.70 11.05
N TYR A 228 -4.29 -27.42 12.11
CA TYR A 228 -2.92 -27.91 12.25
C TYR A 228 -2.61 -28.21 13.72
N LEU A 229 -1.71 -29.17 13.92
CA LEU A 229 -1.11 -29.46 15.22
C LEU A 229 0.11 -28.57 15.39
N GLU A 230 0.04 -27.62 16.34
CA GLU A 230 1.19 -26.84 16.75
C GLU A 230 1.93 -27.56 17.88
N THR A 231 3.20 -27.92 17.63
CA THR A 231 4.07 -28.50 18.64
C THR A 231 5.09 -27.46 19.08
N LEU A 232 5.10 -27.14 20.37
CA LEU A 232 6.13 -26.33 21.02
C LEU A 232 6.93 -27.23 21.95
N LEU A 233 8.22 -27.36 21.65
CA LEU A 233 9.19 -28.10 22.45
C LEU A 233 10.03 -27.10 23.24
N THR A 234 10.12 -27.31 24.55
CA THR A 234 10.91 -26.51 25.48
C THR A 234 12.01 -27.39 26.06
N THR A 235 13.24 -26.96 25.88
CA THR A 235 14.46 -27.67 26.27
C THR A 235 15.30 -26.79 27.16
N GLU A 236 16.02 -27.37 28.11
CA GLU A 236 16.97 -26.67 28.95
C GLU A 236 18.37 -27.26 28.78
N CYS A 237 19.36 -26.37 28.71
CA CYS A 237 20.77 -26.73 28.70
C CYS A 237 21.56 -25.59 29.34
N ALA A 238 22.52 -25.93 30.21
CA ALA A 238 23.36 -24.97 30.91
C ALA A 238 22.56 -23.89 31.68
N GLY A 239 21.36 -24.25 32.19
CA GLY A 239 20.49 -23.33 32.93
C GLY A 239 19.71 -22.32 32.08
N GLU A 240 19.75 -22.43 30.75
CA GLU A 240 19.00 -21.57 29.83
C GLU A 240 17.96 -22.38 29.02
N GLU A 241 16.85 -21.71 28.69
CA GLU A 241 15.74 -22.29 27.95
C GLU A 241 15.89 -22.10 26.43
N PHE A 242 15.63 -23.17 25.69
CA PHE A 242 15.61 -23.24 24.23
C PHE A 242 14.24 -23.71 23.75
N THR A 243 13.79 -23.18 22.62
CA THR A 243 12.47 -23.53 22.05
C THR A 243 12.55 -23.95 20.60
N ALA A 244 11.79 -24.98 20.24
CA ALA A 244 11.55 -25.38 18.85
C ALA A 244 10.04 -25.39 18.59
N LYS A 245 9.63 -24.95 17.40
CA LYS A 245 8.22 -24.87 17.02
C LYS A 245 7.99 -25.51 15.66
N GLY A 246 7.02 -26.43 15.60
CA GLY A 246 6.57 -27.05 14.35
C GLY A 246 5.07 -26.95 14.15
N LYS A 247 4.66 -27.08 12.89
CA LYS A 247 3.26 -27.14 12.49
C LYS A 247 3.08 -28.33 11.55
N GLU A 248 2.17 -29.23 11.92
CA GLU A 248 1.75 -30.35 11.09
C GLU A 248 0.31 -30.09 10.63
N VAL A 249 0.07 -30.14 9.31
CA VAL A 249 -1.27 -29.94 8.76
C VAL A 249 -2.15 -31.14 9.11
N LEU A 250 -3.32 -30.88 9.70
CA LEU A 250 -4.33 -31.91 9.95
C LEU A 250 -5.42 -31.86 8.88
N GLU A 251 -5.92 -30.65 8.57
CA GLU A 251 -6.92 -30.40 7.53
C GLU A 251 -6.55 -29.13 6.78
N GLU A 252 -6.54 -29.18 5.44
CA GLU A 252 -6.14 -28.04 4.61
C GLU A 252 -7.22 -26.94 4.56
N GLY A 253 -8.50 -27.32 4.67
CA GLY A 253 -9.62 -26.39 4.65
C GLY A 253 -9.55 -25.37 3.51
N TRP A 254 -9.84 -24.11 3.79
CA TRP A 254 -9.82 -23.02 2.81
C TRP A 254 -8.46 -22.80 2.11
N LYS A 255 -7.33 -23.28 2.68
CA LYS A 255 -6.02 -23.18 2.02
C LYS A 255 -5.89 -24.12 0.82
N ALA A 256 -6.63 -25.23 0.78
CA ALA A 256 -6.70 -26.09 -0.41
C ALA A 256 -7.29 -25.32 -1.60
N VAL A 257 -8.42 -24.65 -1.38
CA VAL A 257 -9.08 -23.79 -2.38
C VAL A 257 -8.15 -22.67 -2.84
N GLU A 258 -7.50 -21.96 -1.91
CA GLU A 258 -6.56 -20.89 -2.25
C GLU A 258 -5.45 -21.39 -3.19
N ARG A 259 -4.85 -22.55 -2.86
CA ARG A 259 -3.78 -23.14 -3.69
C ARG A 259 -4.27 -23.63 -5.05
N LYS A 260 -5.46 -24.22 -5.13
CA LYS A 260 -6.03 -24.71 -6.39
C LYS A 260 -6.41 -23.55 -7.30
N VAL A 261 -7.20 -22.60 -6.78
CA VAL A 261 -7.74 -21.50 -7.59
C VAL A 261 -6.65 -20.49 -7.92
N LEU A 262 -5.74 -20.14 -7.00
CA LEU A 262 -4.70 -19.12 -7.22
C LEU A 262 -3.32 -19.68 -7.58
N ALA A 263 -3.24 -20.91 -8.08
CA ALA A 263 -1.97 -21.61 -8.38
C ALA A 263 -0.98 -20.81 -9.25
N ASP A 264 -1.48 -20.07 -10.23
CA ASP A 264 -0.68 -19.25 -11.16
C ASP A 264 -0.27 -17.88 -10.58
N ILE A 265 -0.86 -17.48 -9.45
CA ILE A 265 -0.60 -16.21 -8.77
C ILE A 265 0.35 -16.42 -7.57
N LEU A 266 0.15 -17.50 -6.81
CA LEU A 266 0.94 -17.82 -5.62
C LEU A 266 2.35 -18.28 -5.99
N ASN A 267 3.37 -17.53 -5.55
CA ASN A 267 4.79 -17.85 -5.82
C ASN A 267 5.49 -18.56 -4.67
N ARG A 268 4.77 -19.08 -3.66
CA ARG A 268 5.36 -19.76 -2.50
C ARG A 268 4.51 -20.95 -2.06
N LYS A 269 5.11 -22.13 -2.03
CA LYS A 269 4.71 -23.17 -1.07
C LYS A 269 5.30 -22.75 0.26
N GLN A 270 4.46 -22.34 1.21
CA GLN A 270 4.91 -22.22 2.59
C GLN A 270 5.07 -23.64 3.12
N GLU A 271 6.30 -24.13 3.16
CA GLU A 271 6.58 -25.43 3.77
C GLU A 271 6.39 -25.30 5.28
N LEU A 272 5.36 -25.97 5.79
CA LEU A 272 5.16 -26.14 7.22
C LEU A 272 5.96 -27.37 7.63
N THR A 273 6.89 -27.20 8.58
CA THR A 273 7.73 -28.28 9.08
C THR A 273 7.14 -28.80 10.39
N ALA A 274 6.81 -30.09 10.41
CA ALA A 274 6.49 -30.80 11.64
C ALA A 274 7.76 -31.01 12.47
N LEU A 275 7.64 -30.98 13.79
CA LEU A 275 8.75 -31.43 14.65
C LEU A 275 8.72 -32.96 14.74
N PRO A 276 9.88 -33.62 14.84
CA PRO A 276 9.94 -35.05 15.09
C PRO A 276 9.31 -35.43 16.44
N ASN A 277 8.89 -36.69 16.57
CA ASN A 277 8.43 -37.22 17.84
C ASN A 277 9.61 -37.32 18.83
N ALA A 278 9.57 -36.52 19.88
CA ALA A 278 10.53 -36.57 20.98
C ALA A 278 9.83 -36.97 22.29
N ALA A 279 10.60 -37.45 23.26
CA ALA A 279 10.15 -37.71 24.63
C ALA A 279 10.64 -36.60 25.55
N GLU A 280 9.98 -36.43 26.70
CA GLU A 280 10.45 -35.54 27.78
C GLU A 280 11.54 -36.26 28.55
N ASN A 281 12.77 -36.15 28.06
CA ASN A 281 13.95 -36.80 28.61
C ASN A 281 15.23 -36.06 28.23
N GLU A 282 16.36 -36.58 28.71
CA GLU A 282 17.68 -36.17 28.24
C GLU A 282 17.85 -36.49 26.76
N CYS A 283 18.44 -35.55 26.04
CA CYS A 283 18.70 -35.61 24.61
C CYS A 283 20.12 -35.14 24.33
N GLY A 284 20.85 -35.85 23.47
CA GLY A 284 22.18 -35.43 23.07
C GLY A 284 22.15 -34.17 22.21
N ILE A 285 23.16 -33.33 22.36
CA ILE A 285 23.42 -32.17 21.50
C ILE A 285 24.44 -32.59 20.44
N LEU A 286 24.02 -32.54 19.17
CA LEU A 286 24.89 -32.79 18.02
C LEU A 286 25.78 -31.59 17.72
N ASN A 287 25.20 -30.39 17.82
CA ASN A 287 25.90 -29.13 17.58
C ASN A 287 25.22 -27.99 18.34
N ALA A 288 26.03 -26.99 18.73
CA ALA A 288 25.55 -25.71 19.20
C ALA A 288 26.17 -24.61 18.34
N GLU A 289 25.33 -23.78 17.71
CA GLU A 289 25.74 -22.73 16.79
C GLU A 289 25.27 -21.36 17.28
N LEU A 290 26.19 -20.40 17.30
CA LEU A 290 25.87 -18.99 17.54
C LEU A 290 25.37 -18.36 16.23
N LYS A 291 24.14 -17.84 16.24
CA LYS A 291 23.58 -17.05 15.14
C LYS A 291 23.56 -15.57 15.51
N GLU A 292 24.15 -14.75 14.64
CA GLU A 292 24.07 -13.30 14.71
C GLU A 292 22.87 -12.82 13.88
N GLY A 293 22.00 -12.05 14.51
CA GLY A 293 20.88 -11.35 13.87
C GLY A 293 20.97 -9.85 14.12
N GLN A 294 20.14 -9.10 13.39
CA GLN A 294 20.01 -7.67 13.56
C GLN A 294 18.55 -7.25 13.47
N THR A 295 18.15 -6.30 14.32
CA THR A 295 16.81 -5.71 14.22
C THR A 295 16.68 -4.97 12.89
N SER A 296 15.47 -4.98 12.33
CA SER A 296 15.17 -4.34 11.05
C SER A 296 14.27 -3.13 11.26
N PRO A 297 14.41 -2.06 10.47
CA PRO A 297 13.50 -0.93 10.53
C PRO A 297 12.07 -1.37 10.16
N PRO A 298 11.06 -0.56 10.51
CA PRO A 298 9.72 -0.73 9.98
C PRO A 298 9.73 -0.82 8.45
N LYS A 299 8.81 -1.60 7.87
CA LYS A 299 8.70 -1.66 6.40
C LYS A 299 8.15 -0.33 5.88
N HIS A 300 8.69 0.12 4.74
CA HIS A 300 8.06 1.17 3.93
C HIS A 300 6.60 0.81 3.64
N PHE A 301 5.74 1.81 3.49
CA PHE A 301 4.36 1.55 3.08
C PHE A 301 4.31 1.03 1.64
N THR A 302 3.73 -0.14 1.45
CA THR A 302 3.06 -0.49 0.20
C THR A 302 1.64 0.10 0.20
N GLU A 303 0.91 0.02 -0.91
CA GLU A 303 -0.50 0.42 -0.90
C GLU A 303 -1.33 -0.50 0.00
N ASP A 304 -1.02 -1.81 0.09
CA ASP A 304 -1.64 -2.71 1.09
C ASP A 304 -1.45 -2.19 2.53
N LEU A 305 -0.20 -1.94 2.92
CA LEU A 305 0.11 -1.49 4.27
C LEU A 305 -0.49 -0.10 4.57
N LEU A 306 -0.54 0.80 3.58
CA LEU A 306 -1.14 2.12 3.75
C LEU A 306 -2.67 2.04 3.85
N LEU A 307 -3.33 1.24 3.00
CA LEU A 307 -4.78 1.02 3.10
C LEU A 307 -5.17 0.45 4.46
N HIS A 308 -4.42 -0.53 4.95
CA HIS A 308 -4.65 -1.07 6.29
C HIS A 308 -4.46 -0.01 7.39
N ALA A 309 -3.42 0.81 7.27
CA ALA A 309 -3.18 1.89 8.22
C ALA A 309 -4.29 2.94 8.15
N MET A 310 -4.82 3.25 6.97
CA MET A 310 -5.97 4.15 6.80
C MET A 310 -7.23 3.59 7.44
N GLU A 311 -7.52 2.30 7.24
CA GLU A 311 -8.68 1.60 7.80
C GLU A 311 -8.65 1.52 9.34
N THR A 312 -7.47 1.36 9.92
CA THR A 312 -7.27 1.23 11.37
C THR A 312 -6.90 2.53 12.07
N ALA A 313 -6.76 3.62 11.32
CA ALA A 313 -6.43 4.91 11.89
C ALA A 313 -7.48 5.35 12.91
N SER A 314 -7.03 5.89 14.04
CA SER A 314 -7.89 6.38 15.13
C SER A 314 -8.83 5.33 15.73
N ALA A 315 -8.55 4.03 15.56
CA ALA A 315 -9.34 2.95 16.14
C ALA A 315 -9.45 3.03 17.68
N ASP A 316 -8.42 3.58 18.35
CA ASP A 316 -8.38 3.77 19.80
C ASP A 316 -9.08 5.07 20.25
N SER A 317 -9.34 5.99 19.32
CA SER A 317 -9.95 7.31 19.57
C SER A 317 -11.46 7.32 19.34
N MET A 318 -12.01 6.27 18.73
CA MET A 318 -13.44 6.16 18.42
C MET A 318 -14.22 5.60 19.60
N PRO A 319 -15.42 6.15 19.93
CA PRO A 319 -16.27 5.60 20.98
C PRO A 319 -16.62 4.12 20.77
N GLU A 320 -16.75 3.37 21.86
CA GLU A 320 -17.22 1.98 21.81
C GLU A 320 -18.61 1.91 21.15
N GLY A 321 -18.79 0.98 20.20
CA GLY A 321 -20.07 0.78 19.50
C GLY A 321 -20.26 1.63 18.23
N VAL A 322 -19.32 2.52 17.88
CA VAL A 322 -19.29 3.17 16.56
C VAL A 322 -18.51 2.31 15.58
N GLU A 323 -19.06 2.09 14.38
CA GLU A 323 -18.38 1.35 13.33
C GLU A 323 -17.10 2.08 12.93
N ARG A 324 -15.96 1.40 13.06
CA ARG A 324 -14.63 1.98 12.89
C ARG A 324 -14.36 2.21 11.40
N GLN A 325 -14.51 3.44 10.93
CA GLN A 325 -14.32 3.76 9.51
C GLN A 325 -12.92 4.26 9.14
N GLY A 326 -12.01 4.45 10.10
CA GLY A 326 -10.65 4.92 9.84
C GLY A 326 -10.62 6.28 9.11
N ILE A 327 -9.55 6.56 8.36
CA ILE A 327 -9.44 7.74 7.51
C ILE A 327 -9.98 7.46 6.11
N GLY A 328 -11.12 8.08 5.81
CA GLY A 328 -11.80 8.01 4.52
C GLY A 328 -12.56 6.70 4.31
N THR A 329 -13.58 6.75 3.45
CA THR A 329 -14.43 5.59 3.12
C THR A 329 -13.77 4.67 2.09
N PRO A 330 -14.15 3.38 1.99
CA PRO A 330 -13.60 2.46 0.99
C PRO A 330 -13.59 3.04 -0.43
N ALA A 331 -14.63 3.77 -0.81
CA ALA A 331 -14.77 4.42 -2.12
C ALA A 331 -13.74 5.54 -2.38
N THR A 332 -13.16 6.15 -1.34
CA THR A 332 -12.31 7.35 -1.46
C THR A 332 -10.84 7.12 -1.13
N ARG A 333 -10.49 6.01 -0.46
CA ARG A 333 -9.10 5.69 -0.07
C ARG A 333 -8.17 5.58 -1.29
N ALA A 334 -8.57 4.79 -2.28
CA ALA A 334 -7.80 4.61 -3.53
C ALA A 334 -7.55 5.95 -4.26
N ALA A 335 -8.60 6.75 -4.44
CA ALA A 335 -8.51 8.06 -5.08
C ALA A 335 -7.64 9.04 -4.28
N THR A 336 -7.63 8.94 -2.94
CA THR A 336 -6.77 9.76 -2.08
C THR A 336 -5.30 9.43 -2.29
N ILE A 337 -4.93 8.15 -2.29
CA ILE A 337 -3.55 7.70 -2.56
C ILE A 337 -3.13 8.15 -3.96
N GLU A 338 -3.98 7.93 -4.96
CA GLU A 338 -3.68 8.31 -6.34
C GLU A 338 -3.51 9.84 -6.49
N LYS A 339 -4.33 10.63 -5.81
CA LYS A 339 -4.21 12.09 -5.78
C LYS A 339 -2.90 12.57 -5.14
N LEU A 340 -2.43 11.91 -4.08
CA LEU A 340 -1.13 12.20 -3.47
C LEU A 340 0.03 11.95 -4.43
N VAL A 341 -0.06 10.86 -5.20
CA VAL A 341 0.93 10.54 -6.24
C VAL A 341 0.86 11.54 -7.40
N GLN A 342 -0.33 11.82 -7.93
CA GLN A 342 -0.52 12.78 -9.04
C GLN A 342 -0.05 14.19 -8.69
N LYS A 343 -0.22 14.61 -7.43
CA LYS A 343 0.26 15.91 -6.93
C LYS A 343 1.76 15.96 -6.63
N GLY A 344 2.45 14.83 -6.76
CA GLY A 344 3.88 14.68 -6.52
C GLY A 344 4.26 14.76 -5.04
N PHE A 345 3.35 14.43 -4.12
CA PHE A 345 3.66 14.31 -2.70
C PHE A 345 4.17 12.92 -2.34
N LEU A 346 3.66 11.90 -3.03
CA LEU A 346 4.15 10.52 -2.97
C LEU A 346 4.70 10.10 -4.33
N GLU A 347 5.63 9.16 -4.31
CA GLU A 347 6.11 8.46 -5.49
C GLU A 347 6.07 6.95 -5.26
N ARG A 348 5.80 6.19 -6.32
CA ARG A 348 5.86 4.73 -6.30
C ARG A 348 7.26 4.29 -6.73
N LYS A 349 8.02 3.66 -5.83
CA LYS A 349 9.37 3.14 -6.07
C LYS A 349 9.41 1.62 -5.96
N GLY A 350 10.22 0.95 -6.79
CA GLY A 350 10.39 -0.50 -6.78
C GLY A 350 10.09 -1.16 -8.13
N THR A 351 9.82 -2.47 -8.10
CA THR A 351 9.54 -3.26 -9.31
C THR A 351 8.05 -3.24 -9.65
N LYS A 352 7.66 -3.83 -10.79
CA LYS A 352 6.24 -3.92 -11.17
C LYS A 352 5.38 -4.65 -10.14
N LYS A 353 5.93 -5.68 -9.47
CA LYS A 353 5.21 -6.49 -8.48
C LYS A 353 5.31 -5.94 -7.06
N THR A 354 6.39 -5.25 -6.71
CA THR A 354 6.61 -4.71 -5.36
C THR A 354 6.92 -3.23 -5.45
N LYS A 355 5.89 -2.40 -5.26
CA LYS A 355 6.00 -0.94 -5.19
C LYS A 355 5.77 -0.46 -3.77
N VAL A 356 6.65 0.40 -3.29
CA VAL A 356 6.50 1.14 -2.05
C VAL A 356 6.17 2.60 -2.36
N LEU A 357 5.43 3.24 -1.45
CA LEU A 357 5.10 4.65 -1.49
C LEU A 357 6.12 5.42 -0.65
N ILE A 358 6.84 6.32 -1.31
CA ILE A 358 7.84 7.18 -0.68
C ILE A 358 7.37 8.64 -0.73
N PRO A 359 7.34 9.37 0.38
CA PRO A 359 7.11 10.81 0.38
C PRO A 359 8.27 11.54 -0.30
N THR A 360 7.92 12.40 -1.26
CA THR A 360 8.87 13.28 -1.94
C THR A 360 9.31 14.42 -1.00
N ASP A 361 10.35 15.16 -1.37
CA ASP A 361 10.76 16.36 -0.61
C ASP A 361 9.63 17.39 -0.51
N LYS A 362 8.80 17.48 -1.55
CA LYS A 362 7.58 18.30 -1.55
C LYS A 362 6.58 17.81 -0.50
N GLY A 363 6.37 16.49 -0.40
CA GLY A 363 5.50 15.87 0.60
C GLY A 363 5.99 16.12 2.03
N LYS A 364 7.27 15.87 2.29
CA LYS A 364 7.92 16.11 3.59
C LYS A 364 7.85 17.59 4.00
N SER A 365 8.14 18.48 3.06
CA SER A 365 8.07 19.93 3.30
C SER A 365 6.66 20.37 3.65
N LEU A 366 5.64 19.85 2.96
CA LEU A 366 4.24 20.14 3.29
C LEU A 366 3.93 19.73 4.73
N ILE A 367 4.21 18.48 5.10
CA ILE A 367 3.97 17.97 6.46
C ILE A 367 4.71 18.78 7.52
N THR A 368 5.91 19.29 7.24
CA THR A 368 6.66 20.12 8.19
C THR A 368 5.98 21.48 8.50
N VAL A 369 5.25 22.05 7.53
CA VAL A 369 4.63 23.39 7.69
C VAL A 369 3.19 23.35 8.15
N ILE A 370 2.49 22.23 7.96
CA ILE A 370 1.11 22.07 8.38
C ILE A 370 1.06 21.86 9.91
N PRO A 371 0.12 22.46 10.65
CA PRO A 371 -0.09 22.17 12.08
C PRO A 371 -0.45 20.71 12.33
N GLU A 372 -0.02 20.16 13.47
CA GLU A 372 -0.25 18.76 13.84
C GLU A 372 -1.73 18.37 13.82
N GLU A 373 -2.61 19.28 14.25
CA GLU A 373 -4.07 19.09 14.24
C GLU A 373 -4.60 18.69 12.85
N ILE A 374 -4.14 19.34 11.77
CA ILE A 374 -4.58 19.05 10.39
C ILE A 374 -3.92 17.76 9.84
N GLN A 375 -2.78 17.38 10.40
CA GLN A 375 -2.11 16.12 10.08
C GLN A 375 -2.73 14.94 10.82
N SER A 376 -3.53 15.18 11.85
CA SER A 376 -4.04 14.13 12.73
C SER A 376 -5.16 13.33 12.07
N ALA A 377 -5.05 12.01 12.19
CA ALA A 377 -6.15 11.10 11.89
C ALA A 377 -7.33 11.32 12.83
N ASP A 378 -7.07 11.69 14.08
CA ASP A 378 -8.09 11.84 15.12
C ASP A 378 -9.01 13.02 14.82
N MET A 379 -8.50 14.12 14.26
CA MET A 379 -9.36 15.21 13.78
C MET A 379 -10.31 14.72 12.67
N THR A 380 -9.85 13.83 11.80
CA THR A 380 -10.70 13.25 10.75
C THR A 380 -11.76 12.35 11.35
N ALA A 381 -11.39 11.52 12.33
CA ALA A 381 -12.28 10.58 13.00
C ALA A 381 -13.36 11.30 13.85
N ASP A 382 -12.99 12.36 14.58
CA ASP A 382 -13.93 13.22 15.31
C ASP A 382 -15.01 13.79 14.39
N TRP A 383 -14.60 14.24 13.18
CA TRP A 383 -15.56 14.77 12.21
C TRP A 383 -16.49 13.69 11.67
N GLU A 384 -16.00 12.47 11.39
CA GLU A 384 -16.88 11.38 10.95
C GLU A 384 -17.87 10.98 12.06
N ALA A 385 -17.43 10.96 13.33
CA ALA A 385 -18.30 10.68 14.47
C ALA A 385 -19.41 11.74 14.61
N LYS A 386 -19.07 13.03 14.45
CA LYS A 386 -20.05 14.13 14.47
C LYS A 386 -21.01 14.09 13.28
N LEU A 387 -20.54 13.73 12.09
CA LEU A 387 -21.40 13.54 10.92
C LEU A 387 -22.41 12.40 11.14
N LEU A 388 -22.00 11.32 11.81
CA LEU A 388 -22.90 10.23 12.18
C LEU A 388 -23.92 10.66 13.24
N GLN A 389 -23.53 11.47 14.22
CA GLN A 389 -24.47 12.07 15.18
C GLN A 389 -25.51 12.95 14.46
N ILE A 390 -25.10 13.73 13.47
CA ILE A 390 -26.02 14.52 12.64
C ILE A 390 -26.99 13.61 11.88
N GLU A 391 -26.50 12.54 11.26
CA GLU A 391 -27.34 11.57 10.55
C GLU A 391 -28.40 10.94 11.46
N ARG A 392 -28.04 10.67 12.72
CA ARG A 392 -28.93 10.13 13.76
C ARG A 392 -29.84 11.18 14.40
N GLY A 393 -29.66 12.47 14.10
CA GLY A 393 -30.38 13.57 14.74
C GLY A 393 -29.93 13.86 16.18
N GLU A 394 -28.75 13.40 16.57
CA GLU A 394 -28.14 13.60 17.90
C GLU A 394 -27.33 14.91 18.00
N MET A 395 -26.93 15.49 16.87
CA MET A 395 -26.23 16.79 16.78
C MET A 395 -26.87 17.69 15.72
N GLU A 396 -26.99 18.97 16.02
CA GLU A 396 -27.48 19.96 15.06
C GLU A 396 -26.39 20.32 14.03
N PRO A 397 -26.69 20.31 12.71
CA PRO A 397 -25.71 20.67 11.67
C PRO A 397 -25.07 22.06 11.86
N GLY A 398 -25.80 23.00 12.46
CA GLY A 398 -25.32 24.35 12.74
C GLY A 398 -24.21 24.42 13.79
N GLU A 399 -24.23 23.51 14.77
CA GLU A 399 -23.20 23.39 15.80
C GLU A 399 -21.88 22.94 15.17
N PHE A 400 -21.92 21.84 14.40
CA PHE A 400 -20.76 21.32 13.67
C PHE A 400 -20.14 22.37 12.73
N MET A 401 -20.97 23.12 11.99
CA MET A 401 -20.48 24.18 11.12
C MET A 401 -19.84 25.35 11.89
N THR A 402 -20.31 25.64 13.10
CA THR A 402 -19.72 26.67 13.98
C THR A 402 -18.33 26.27 14.45
N GLU A 403 -18.14 25.01 14.83
CA GLU A 403 -16.82 24.47 15.18
C GLU A 403 -15.84 24.57 14.02
N ILE A 404 -16.24 24.14 12.81
CA ILE A 404 -15.39 24.23 11.60
C ILE A 404 -15.00 25.68 11.32
N ASN A 405 -15.95 26.61 11.41
CA ASN A 405 -15.68 28.04 11.16
C ASN A 405 -14.70 28.61 12.19
N THR A 406 -14.82 28.20 13.45
CA THR A 406 -13.91 28.60 14.53
C THR A 406 -12.50 28.08 14.27
N MET A 407 -12.34 26.78 14.04
CA MET A 407 -11.06 26.14 13.72
C MET A 407 -10.39 26.81 12.52
N ILE A 408 -11.11 27.04 11.41
CA ILE A 408 -10.53 27.67 10.22
C ILE A 408 -10.15 29.13 10.49
N THR A 409 -10.94 29.85 11.28
CA THR A 409 -10.63 31.25 11.65
C THR A 409 -9.36 31.32 12.49
N GLU A 410 -9.22 30.45 13.48
CA GLU A 410 -8.03 30.35 14.32
C GLU A 410 -6.81 29.92 13.51
N LEU A 411 -6.98 28.94 12.62
CA LEU A 411 -5.92 28.51 11.71
C LEU A 411 -5.39 29.68 10.86
N VAL A 412 -6.28 30.49 10.29
CA VAL A 412 -5.88 31.65 9.47
C VAL A 412 -5.22 32.75 10.31
N LYS A 413 -5.71 32.99 11.53
CA LYS A 413 -5.15 34.04 12.42
C LYS A 413 -3.79 33.66 12.99
N ASN A 414 -3.60 32.40 13.35
CA ASN A 414 -2.46 31.94 14.14
C ASN A 414 -1.34 31.30 13.30
N THR A 415 -1.60 31.00 12.03
CA THR A 415 -0.57 30.38 11.16
C THR A 415 0.30 31.44 10.49
N GLU A 416 1.58 31.46 10.85
CA GLU A 416 2.60 32.25 10.18
C GLU A 416 3.55 31.39 9.33
N MET A 417 4.27 32.03 8.42
CA MET A 417 5.27 31.34 7.59
C MET A 417 6.48 30.95 8.45
N LYS A 418 6.78 29.64 8.51
CA LYS A 418 8.02 29.14 9.11
C LYS A 418 9.21 29.46 8.19
N LYS A 419 10.00 30.48 8.54
CA LYS A 419 11.10 31.02 7.71
C LYS A 419 12.13 29.95 7.29
N GLU A 420 12.42 29.00 8.17
CA GLU A 420 13.39 27.92 7.92
C GLU A 420 12.91 26.92 6.85
N VAL A 421 11.60 26.68 6.76
CA VAL A 421 11.02 25.71 5.81
C VAL A 421 10.75 26.33 4.44
N GLY A 422 10.63 27.66 4.34
CA GLY A 422 10.56 28.37 3.07
C GLY A 422 11.75 28.10 2.14
N VAL A 423 12.88 27.66 2.68
CA VAL A 423 14.08 27.26 1.92
C VAL A 423 13.93 25.86 1.29
N LEU A 424 13.30 24.91 1.99
CA LEU A 424 13.03 23.53 1.53
C LEU A 424 12.00 23.48 0.40
N MET A 425 11.18 24.51 0.29
CA MET A 425 10.09 24.64 -0.67
C MET A 425 10.48 25.36 -1.98
N LYS A 426 11.76 25.67 -2.19
CA LYS A 426 12.22 26.34 -3.42
C LYS A 426 12.20 25.39 -4.61
N ASN A 427 11.57 25.83 -5.69
CA ASN A 427 11.58 25.09 -6.95
C ASN A 427 13.03 24.99 -7.49
N LYS A 428 13.37 23.85 -8.10
CA LYS A 428 14.68 23.64 -8.72
C LYS A 428 14.91 24.69 -9.81
N ILE A 429 15.95 25.51 -9.67
CA ILE A 429 16.40 26.43 -10.71
C ILE A 429 17.09 25.60 -11.79
N ILE A 430 16.68 25.79 -13.05
CA ILE A 430 17.24 25.07 -14.20
C ILE A 430 18.01 25.97 -15.16
N GLY A 431 17.97 27.29 -14.97
CA GLY A 431 18.67 28.23 -15.83
C GLY A 431 18.21 29.67 -15.64
N VAL A 432 18.67 30.54 -16.54
CA VAL A 432 18.37 31.96 -16.54
C VAL A 432 17.38 32.26 -17.67
N CYS A 433 16.39 33.12 -17.41
CA CYS A 433 15.36 33.47 -18.37
C CYS A 433 15.96 34.31 -19.51
N PRO A 434 15.89 33.88 -20.78
CA PRO A 434 16.43 34.64 -21.90
C PRO A 434 15.68 35.94 -22.17
N ASN A 435 14.45 36.10 -21.63
CA ASN A 435 13.67 37.32 -21.79
C ASN A 435 14.00 38.41 -20.75
N CYS A 436 14.24 38.05 -19.48
CA CYS A 436 14.37 39.04 -18.39
C CYS A 436 15.53 38.79 -17.41
N GLY A 437 16.34 37.76 -17.61
CA GLY A 437 17.52 37.47 -16.78
C GLY A 437 17.22 36.92 -15.38
N LYS A 438 15.95 36.75 -14.99
CA LYS A 438 15.58 36.13 -13.71
C LYS A 438 15.66 34.60 -13.78
N PRO A 439 15.76 33.87 -12.65
CA PRO A 439 15.82 32.42 -12.66
C PRO A 439 14.59 31.79 -13.31
N VAL A 440 14.82 30.68 -14.01
CA VAL A 440 13.77 29.80 -14.53
C VAL A 440 13.74 28.56 -13.65
N VAL A 441 12.57 28.26 -13.10
CA VAL A 441 12.38 27.15 -12.17
C VAL A 441 11.51 26.06 -12.76
N GLU A 442 11.83 24.82 -12.42
CA GLU A 442 10.98 23.67 -12.75
C GLU A 442 9.71 23.64 -11.90
N ARG A 443 8.58 23.46 -12.57
CA ARG A 443 7.27 23.20 -11.96
C ARG A 443 6.62 22.00 -12.64
N GLU A 444 5.46 21.59 -12.14
CA GLU A 444 4.72 20.42 -12.62
C GLU A 444 4.50 20.43 -14.15
N LYS A 445 4.04 21.56 -14.71
CA LYS A 445 3.67 21.67 -16.13
C LYS A 445 4.81 22.07 -17.07
N GLY A 446 5.99 22.42 -16.55
CA GLY A 446 7.03 23.06 -17.35
C GLY A 446 8.02 23.86 -16.53
N TRP A 447 8.83 24.65 -17.21
CA TRP A 447 9.82 25.53 -16.60
C TRP A 447 9.42 26.98 -16.80
N PHE A 448 9.32 27.72 -15.70
CA PHE A 448 8.70 29.06 -15.66
C PHE A 448 9.69 30.07 -15.13
N CYS A 449 9.69 31.27 -15.72
CA CYS A 449 10.41 32.40 -15.15
C CYS A 449 9.84 32.74 -13.75
N GLU A 450 10.71 33.01 -12.77
CA GLU A 450 10.28 33.40 -11.42
C GLU A 450 9.66 34.80 -11.36
N ASN A 451 10.00 35.69 -12.30
CA ASN A 451 9.32 36.97 -12.43
C ASN A 451 7.88 36.76 -12.93
N ARG A 452 6.89 37.04 -12.06
CA ARG A 452 5.46 36.88 -12.36
C ARG A 452 4.96 37.75 -13.52
N GLU A 453 5.65 38.86 -13.82
CA GLU A 453 5.32 39.73 -14.97
C GLU A 453 5.90 39.20 -16.28
N CYS A 454 6.88 38.28 -16.22
CA CYS A 454 7.49 37.70 -17.41
C CYS A 454 6.68 36.49 -17.92
N ARG A 455 6.35 36.51 -19.22
CA ARG A 455 5.55 35.45 -19.86
C ARG A 455 6.38 34.26 -20.36
N PHE A 456 7.67 34.22 -20.04
CA PHE A 456 8.56 33.16 -20.48
C PHE A 456 8.22 31.83 -19.78
N VAL A 457 7.98 30.80 -20.59
CA VAL A 457 7.65 29.45 -20.13
C VAL A 457 8.09 28.41 -21.17
N LEU A 458 8.60 27.28 -20.70
CA LEU A 458 8.87 26.08 -21.48
C LEU A 458 7.92 24.97 -21.00
N TRP A 459 6.85 24.69 -21.74
CA TRP A 459 5.89 23.65 -21.36
C TRP A 459 6.44 22.24 -21.60
N LYS A 460 6.28 21.32 -20.65
CA LYS A 460 6.62 19.89 -20.85
C LYS A 460 5.80 19.29 -21.99
N ASP A 461 4.51 19.62 -22.01
CA ASP A 461 3.63 19.36 -23.15
C ASP A 461 3.70 20.51 -24.17
N ASN A 462 4.69 20.44 -25.08
CA ASN A 462 4.88 21.45 -26.12
C ASN A 462 4.54 20.93 -27.51
N ALA A 463 3.62 21.61 -28.19
CA ALA A 463 3.18 21.27 -29.55
C ALA A 463 4.32 21.31 -30.59
N PHE A 464 5.33 22.16 -30.43
CA PHE A 464 6.51 22.18 -31.31
C PHE A 464 7.28 20.87 -31.22
N PHE A 465 7.63 20.42 -30.01
CA PHE A 465 8.37 19.17 -29.81
C PHE A 465 7.53 17.94 -30.17
N LYS A 466 6.23 17.92 -29.84
CA LYS A 466 5.31 16.86 -30.26
C LYS A 466 5.29 16.66 -31.77
N ARG A 467 5.28 17.75 -32.57
CA ARG A 467 5.36 17.67 -34.04
C ARG A 467 6.67 17.06 -34.54
N LEU A 468 7.76 17.19 -33.78
CA LEU A 468 9.04 16.55 -34.07
C LEU A 468 9.09 15.08 -33.61
N GLY A 469 8.04 14.56 -32.99
CA GLY A 469 8.06 13.25 -32.34
C GLY A 469 8.98 13.19 -31.11
N LYS A 470 9.22 14.35 -30.48
CA LYS A 470 10.10 14.51 -29.31
C LYS A 470 9.33 15.06 -28.12
N ARG A 471 9.94 14.96 -26.94
CA ARG A 471 9.45 15.59 -25.70
C ARG A 471 10.44 16.67 -25.27
N LEU A 472 9.92 17.76 -24.71
CA LEU A 472 10.74 18.74 -24.02
C LEU A 472 10.95 18.23 -22.59
N ASP A 473 12.03 17.47 -22.38
CA ASP A 473 12.43 16.97 -21.07
C ASP A 473 13.41 17.93 -20.35
N ALA A 474 13.80 17.59 -19.12
CA ALA A 474 14.68 18.41 -18.30
C ALA A 474 16.07 18.63 -18.92
N HIS A 475 16.59 17.65 -19.66
CA HIS A 475 17.88 17.77 -20.35
C HIS A 475 17.77 18.76 -21.51
N VAL A 476 16.71 18.65 -22.31
CA VAL A 476 16.44 19.55 -23.43
C VAL A 476 16.20 20.98 -22.93
N ALA A 477 15.44 21.16 -21.84
CA ALA A 477 15.20 22.47 -21.24
C ALA A 477 16.48 23.12 -20.70
N ASP A 478 17.32 22.37 -19.97
CA ASP A 478 18.65 22.82 -19.50
C ASP A 478 19.52 23.30 -20.67
N LYS A 479 19.63 22.47 -21.71
CA LYS A 479 20.39 22.78 -22.93
C LYS A 479 19.90 24.05 -23.61
N LEU A 480 18.58 24.22 -23.76
CA LEU A 480 18.01 25.39 -24.41
C LEU A 480 18.22 26.67 -23.60
N LEU A 481 18.10 26.61 -22.28
CA LEU A 481 18.32 27.79 -21.43
C LEU A 481 19.80 28.17 -21.33
N ARG A 482 20.70 27.17 -21.28
CA ARG A 482 22.13 27.41 -21.13
C ARG A 482 22.81 27.78 -22.45
N ASP A 483 22.53 27.01 -23.50
CA ASP A 483 23.27 27.08 -24.76
C ASP A 483 22.47 27.85 -25.84
N GLY A 484 21.20 28.19 -25.59
CA GLY A 484 20.27 28.77 -26.58
C GLY A 484 19.81 27.78 -27.65
N ARG A 485 20.31 26.54 -27.61
CA ARG A 485 20.10 25.53 -28.65
C ARG A 485 20.29 24.10 -28.17
N VAL A 486 19.66 23.15 -28.85
CA VAL A 486 19.81 21.71 -28.58
C VAL A 486 19.70 20.90 -29.87
N ARG A 487 20.64 19.97 -30.07
CA ARG A 487 20.60 19.05 -31.21
C ARG A 487 19.68 17.88 -30.89
N LEU A 488 18.71 17.64 -31.76
CA LEU A 488 17.79 16.51 -31.68
C LEU A 488 18.05 15.56 -32.85
N LYS A 489 18.20 14.27 -32.53
CA LYS A 489 18.30 13.19 -33.52
C LYS A 489 16.95 12.55 -33.76
N ASP A 490 16.70 11.96 -34.92
CA ASP A 490 15.48 11.19 -35.22
C ASP A 490 14.17 11.96 -35.02
N CYS A 491 14.14 13.23 -35.41
CA CYS A 491 12.91 14.03 -35.49
C CYS A 491 12.03 13.52 -36.62
N LYS A 492 10.70 13.51 -36.42
CA LYS A 492 9.73 13.09 -37.43
C LYS A 492 9.18 14.28 -38.21
N SER A 493 9.10 14.15 -39.53
CA SER A 493 8.40 15.10 -40.40
C SER A 493 6.90 14.77 -40.48
N SER A 494 6.09 15.72 -40.96
CA SER A 494 4.66 15.48 -41.25
C SER A 494 4.43 14.36 -42.26
N LYS A 495 5.43 14.05 -43.10
CA LYS A 495 5.41 12.96 -44.08
C LYS A 495 6.04 11.65 -43.56
N GLY A 496 6.32 11.54 -42.26
CA GLY A 496 6.86 10.34 -41.62
C GLY A 496 8.37 10.10 -41.79
N LYS A 497 9.08 10.90 -42.58
CA LYS A 497 10.56 10.82 -42.70
C LYS A 497 11.26 11.30 -41.43
N THR A 498 12.36 10.65 -41.07
CA THR A 498 13.23 11.03 -39.96
C THR A 498 14.34 11.98 -40.41
N TYR A 499 14.73 12.92 -39.54
CA TYR A 499 15.83 13.86 -39.77
C TYR A 499 16.46 14.31 -38.45
N ASN A 500 17.67 14.85 -38.53
CA ASN A 500 18.33 15.51 -37.39
C ASN A 500 18.21 17.02 -37.55
N ALA A 501 17.98 17.74 -36.45
CA ALA A 501 17.90 19.19 -36.47
C ALA A 501 18.38 19.79 -35.14
N THR A 502 18.88 21.01 -35.20
CA THR A 502 19.15 21.83 -34.03
C THR A 502 17.94 22.71 -33.77
N VAL A 503 17.36 22.61 -32.58
CA VAL A 503 16.31 23.53 -32.13
C VAL A 503 16.96 24.73 -31.48
N LEU A 504 16.60 25.93 -31.92
CA LEU A 504 17.02 27.20 -31.34
C LEU A 504 15.90 27.77 -30.46
N LEU A 505 16.25 28.27 -29.28
CA LEU A 505 15.35 29.00 -28.38
C LEU A 505 15.54 30.51 -28.57
N SER A 506 14.43 31.21 -28.76
CA SER A 506 14.34 32.67 -28.78
C SER A 506 13.11 33.11 -27.99
N THR A 507 12.88 34.41 -27.88
CA THR A 507 11.70 34.98 -27.22
C THR A 507 10.94 35.88 -28.19
N GLU A 508 9.63 35.83 -28.15
CA GLU A 508 8.78 36.81 -28.83
C GLU A 508 8.87 38.17 -28.12
N ALA A 509 8.40 39.23 -28.79
CA ALA A 509 8.39 40.58 -28.23
C ALA A 509 7.57 40.68 -26.92
N ASP A 510 6.59 39.80 -26.73
CA ASP A 510 5.79 39.71 -25.51
C ASP A 510 6.37 38.75 -24.44
N GLY A 511 7.58 38.25 -24.67
CA GLY A 511 8.34 37.42 -23.75
C GLY A 511 8.01 35.93 -23.78
N ARG A 512 7.12 35.46 -24.66
CA ARG A 512 6.85 34.02 -24.82
C ARG A 512 8.02 33.30 -25.50
N SER A 513 8.23 32.03 -25.16
CA SER A 513 9.26 31.20 -25.81
C SER A 513 8.91 30.94 -27.28
N LYS A 514 9.89 31.08 -28.17
CA LYS A 514 9.77 30.77 -29.60
C LYS A 514 10.87 29.79 -30.02
N PHE A 515 10.49 28.77 -30.78
CA PHE A 515 11.40 27.74 -31.29
C PHE A 515 11.54 27.84 -32.80
N SER A 516 12.74 27.57 -33.30
CA SER A 516 13.02 27.42 -34.73
C SER A 516 13.96 26.24 -34.97
N LEU A 517 13.99 25.74 -36.21
CA LEU A 517 14.86 24.63 -36.62
C LEU A 517 16.00 25.16 -37.47
N GLU A 518 17.19 24.65 -37.21
CA GLU A 518 18.37 24.77 -38.04
C GLU A 518 18.81 23.36 -38.47
N PHE A 519 19.00 23.18 -39.77
CA PHE A 519 19.41 21.89 -40.36
C PHE A 519 20.90 21.94 -40.72
N GLU A 520 21.63 20.86 -40.45
CA GLU A 520 23.01 20.73 -40.92
C GLU A 520 23.00 20.61 -42.44
N GLY A 521 23.41 21.68 -43.14
CA GLY A 521 23.56 21.69 -44.61
C GLY A 521 22.52 22.48 -45.41
N GLY A 522 22.03 23.62 -44.91
CA GLY A 522 21.63 24.78 -45.74
C GLY A 522 20.64 24.58 -46.90
N ARG A 523 19.76 23.57 -46.88
CA ARG A 523 18.66 23.41 -47.84
C ARG A 523 17.40 22.90 -47.18
#